data_AF-D4GHJ7-F1
#
_entry.id   AF-D4GHJ7-F1
#
_cell.length_a   1.000
_cell.length_b   1.000
_cell.length_c   1.000
_cell.angle_alpha   90.00
_cell.angle_beta   90.00
_cell.angle_gamma   90.00
#
_symmetry.space_group_name_H-M   'P 1'
#
loop_
_entity.id
_entity.type
_entity.pdbx_description
1 polymer ?
#
loop_
_entity_poly.entity_id
_entity_poly.type
_entity_poly.pdbx_seq_one_letter_code
_entity_poly.pdbx_strand_id
1 'polypeptide(L)' 'MGKAIFSGYGMFITQEDGKYYINYDAGGITNRDVKSEISEEEFNKAKLSEQDAYEVIISTQVRDKINC' A
#
# COMPACT_ATOMS: atom_id res chain seq x y z
N MET A 1 -2.31 -15.02 4.22
CA MET A 1 -1.98 -13.68 4.73
C MET A 1 -0.53 -13.71 5.19
N GLY A 2 0.36 -13.10 4.42
CA GLY A 2 1.76 -12.94 4.79
C GLY A 2 1.89 -12.14 6.08
N LYS A 3 3.08 -12.24 6.70
CA LYS A 3 3.39 -11.52 7.93
C LYS A 3 3.38 -10.01 7.64
N ALA A 4 2.62 -9.25 8.43
CA ALA A 4 2.73 -7.79 8.43
C ALA A 4 4.11 -7.40 8.96
N ILE A 5 4.86 -6.64 8.17
CA ILE A 5 6.21 -6.17 8.48
C ILE A 5 6.25 -4.67 8.82
N PHE A 6 5.19 -3.94 8.46
CA PHE A 6 4.99 -2.55 8.83
C PHE A 6 3.50 -2.25 8.90
N SER A 7 3.10 -1.37 9.82
CA SER A 7 1.73 -0.87 9.94
C SER A 7 1.81 0.57 10.44
N GLY A 8 1.16 1.49 9.73
CA GLY A 8 1.20 2.92 10.04
C GLY A 8 0.58 3.73 8.91
N TYR A 9 0.26 5.00 9.18
CA TYR A 9 -0.14 5.96 8.14
C TYR A 9 -1.37 5.53 7.31
N GLY A 10 -2.29 4.76 7.91
CA GLY A 10 -3.49 4.26 7.23
C GLY A 10 -3.26 3.07 6.29
N MET A 11 -2.07 2.44 6.34
CA MET A 11 -1.74 1.26 5.54
C MET A 11 -0.95 0.22 6.34
N PHE A 12 -0.84 -0.99 5.79
CA PHE A 12 0.09 -2.01 6.29
C PHE A 12 0.78 -2.71 5.13
N ILE A 13 2.04 -3.10 5.35
CA ILE A 13 2.85 -3.81 4.38
C ILE A 13 3.06 -5.25 4.83
N THR A 14 2.80 -6.19 3.92
CA THR A 14 3.05 -7.62 4.10
C THR A 14 4.13 -8.11 3.14
N GLN A 15 4.90 -9.13 3.56
CA GLN A 15 5.83 -9.81 2.67
C GLN A 15 5.37 -11.25 2.41
N GLU A 16 5.30 -11.64 1.14
CA GLU A 16 4.91 -12.97 0.66
C GLU A 16 5.87 -13.37 -0.48
N ASP A 17 6.51 -14.54 -0.40
CA ASP A 17 7.45 -15.07 -1.42
C ASP A 17 8.53 -14.08 -1.90
N GLY A 18 9.07 -13.29 -0.97
CA GLY A 18 10.11 -12.29 -1.25
C GLY A 18 9.58 -10.98 -1.86
N LYS A 19 8.27 -10.88 -2.11
CA LYS A 19 7.61 -9.67 -2.64
C LYS A 19 6.93 -8.87 -1.54
N TYR A 20 6.84 -7.57 -1.74
CA TYR A 20 6.18 -6.64 -0.83
C TYR A 20 4.79 -6.26 -1.36
N TYR A 21 3.83 -6.18 -0.45
CA TYR A 21 2.47 -5.77 -0.75
C TYR A 21 2.02 -4.70 0.22
N ILE A 22 1.52 -3.57 -0.29
CA ILE A 22 0.84 -2.56 0.50
C ILE A 22 -0.65 -2.88 0.55
N ASN A 23 -1.26 -2.65 1.71
CA ASN A 23 -2.69 -2.83 1.93
C ASN A 23 -3.25 -1.58 2.60
N TYR A 24 -4.38 -1.08 2.10
CA TYR A 24 -5.02 0.14 2.58
C TYR A 24 -6.51 0.15 2.19
N ASP A 25 -7.31 0.96 2.86
CA ASP A 25 -8.67 1.27 2.39
C ASP A 25 -8.61 2.36 1.32
N ALA A 26 -9.25 2.13 0.17
CA ALA A 26 -9.23 3.06 -0.95
C ALA A 26 -10.08 4.33 -0.72
N GLY A 27 -10.81 4.40 0.40
CA GLY A 27 -11.86 5.38 0.62
C GLY A 27 -13.06 5.16 -0.31
N GLY A 28 -14.07 6.01 -0.16
CA GLY A 28 -15.31 5.97 -0.93
C GLY A 28 -16.54 5.76 -0.06
N ILE A 29 -17.69 5.49 -0.69
CA ILE A 29 -18.98 5.28 0.01
C ILE A 29 -19.00 3.92 0.73
N THR A 30 -18.26 2.95 0.21
CA THR A 30 -18.13 1.61 0.76
C THR A 30 -16.67 1.31 1.04
N ASN A 31 -16.40 0.63 2.17
CA ASN A 31 -15.05 0.15 2.48
C ASN A 31 -14.54 -0.73 1.33
N ARG A 32 -13.31 -0.46 0.89
CA ARG A 32 -12.66 -1.21 -0.18
C ARG A 32 -11.19 -1.39 0.19
N ASP A 33 -10.90 -2.55 0.75
CA ASP A 33 -9.53 -2.99 1.00
C ASP A 33 -8.82 -3.25 -0.34
N VAL A 34 -7.68 -2.59 -0.53
CA VAL A 34 -6.79 -2.78 -1.67
C VAL A 34 -5.55 -3.51 -1.21
N LYS A 35 -5.05 -4.43 -2.03
CA LYS A 35 -3.73 -5.04 -1.90
C LYS A 35 -2.99 -4.90 -3.23
N SER A 36 -1.88 -4.16 -3.23
CA SER A 36 -1.04 -3.96 -4.43
C SER A 36 0.38 -4.42 -4.16
N GLU A 37 1.01 -5.06 -5.15
CA GLU A 37 2.45 -5.32 -5.14
C GLU A 37 3.20 -3.99 -5.27
N ILE A 38 4.26 -3.82 -4.48
CA ILE A 38 5.11 -2.62 -4.49
C ILE A 38 6.58 -3.01 -4.61
N SER A 39 7.37 -2.11 -5.19
CA SER A 39 8.82 -2.29 -5.28
C SER A 39 9.51 -2.13 -3.92
N GLU A 40 10.78 -2.52 -3.82
CA GLU A 40 11.59 -2.26 -2.62
C GLU A 40 11.81 -0.76 -2.38
N GLU A 41 11.88 0.05 -3.44
CA GLU A 41 11.96 1.51 -3.34
C GLU A 41 10.68 2.09 -2.75
N GLU A 42 9.52 1.66 -3.25
CA GLU A 42 8.21 2.04 -2.72
C GLU A 42 8.03 1.58 -1.28
N PHE A 43 8.52 0.38 -0.93
CA PHE A 43 8.51 -0.12 0.45
C PHE A 43 9.30 0.79 1.38
N ASN A 44 10.52 1.15 1.00
CA ASN A 44 11.37 2.03 1.81
C ASN A 44 10.74 3.42 1.93
N LYS A 45 10.26 3.98 0.82
CA LYS A 45 9.58 5.28 0.79
C LYS A 45 8.36 5.31 1.70
N ALA A 46 7.45 4.34 1.57
CA ALA A 46 6.19 4.31 2.30
C ALA A 46 6.34 4.23 3.84
N LYS A 47 7.53 3.90 4.35
CA LYS A 47 7.84 3.83 5.77
C LYS A 47 8.47 5.10 6.34
N LEU A 48 8.85 6.07 5.50
CA LEU A 48 9.58 7.27 5.93
C LEU A 48 8.67 8.28 6.62
N SER A 49 7.48 8.52 6.06
CA SER A 49 6.53 9.51 6.57
C SER A 49 5.10 9.23 6.10
N GLU A 50 4.12 9.92 6.70
CA GLU A 50 2.72 9.90 6.27
C GLU A 50 2.56 10.36 4.81
N GLN A 51 3.27 11.42 4.43
CA GLN A 51 3.22 11.98 3.07
C GLN A 51 3.80 10.99 2.05
N ASP A 52 4.92 10.36 2.37
CA ASP A 52 5.55 9.36 1.50
C ASP A 52 4.66 8.11 1.34
N ALA A 53 4.02 7.66 2.43
CA ALA A 53 3.06 6.57 2.39
C ALA A 53 1.86 6.91 1.48
N TYR A 54 1.32 8.12 1.61
CA TYR A 54 0.23 8.60 0.77
C TYR A 54 0.60 8.61 -0.71
N GLU A 55 1.79 9.10 -1.06
CA GLU A 55 2.27 9.11 -2.46
C GLU A 55 2.38 7.71 -3.07
N VAL A 56 2.84 6.72 -2.30
CA VAL A 56 2.88 5.32 -2.73
C VAL A 56 1.46 4.77 -2.91
N ILE A 57 0.54 5.03 -1.98
CA ILE A 57 -0.87 4.64 -2.09
C ILE A 57 -1.47 5.17 -3.40
N ILE A 58 -1.36 6.48 -3.66
CA ILE A 58 -1.89 7.09 -4.90
C ILE A 58 -1.26 6.46 -6.14
N SER A 59 0.06 6.22 -6.12
CA SER A 59 0.77 5.59 -7.24
C SER A 59 0.24 4.19 -7.55
N THR A 60 -0.08 3.39 -6.52
CA THR A 60 -0.71 2.07 -6.72
C THR A 60 -2.13 2.16 -7.27
N GLN A 61 -2.96 3.11 -6.79
CA GLN A 61 -4.31 3.29 -7.33
C GLN A 61 -4.33 3.68 -8.82
N VAL A 62 -3.39 4.54 -9.23
CA VAL A 62 -3.21 4.94 -10.64
C VAL A 62 -2.78 3.75 -11.49
N ARG A 63 -1.81 2.96 -11.00
CA ARG A 63 -1.32 1.75 -11.68
C ARG A 63 -2.42 0.72 -11.88
N ASP A 64 -3.22 0.50 -10.83
CA ASP A 64 -4.25 -0.54 -10.83
C ASP A 64 -5.57 -0.07 -11.44
N LYS A 65 -5.64 1.19 -11.92
CA LYS A 65 -6.85 1.84 -12.46
C LYS A 65 -8.07 1.69 -11.54
N ILE A 66 -7.83 1.74 -10.24
CA ILE A 66 -8.86 1.56 -9.19
C ILE A 66 -9.81 2.78 -9.08
N ASN A 67 -9.63 3.78 -9.97
CA ASN A 67 -10.53 4.91 -10.21
C ASN A 67 -11.06 4.88 -11.66
N CYS A 68 -12.03 4.02 -11.95
CA CYS A 68 -12.97 4.15 -13.07
C CYS A 68 -14.39 3.94 -12.54
#